data_AF-A0A816STN6-F1
#
_entry.id   AF-A0A816STN6-F1
#
_cell.length_a   1.000
_cell.length_b   1.000
_cell.length_c   1.000
_cell.angle_alpha   90.00
_cell.angle_beta   90.00
_cell.angle_gamma   90.00
#
_symmetry.space_group_name_H-M   'P 1'
#
loop_
_entity.id
_entity.type
_entity.pdbx_description
1 polymer ?
#
loop_
_entity_poly.entity_id
_entity_poly.type
_entity_poly.pdbx_seq_one_letter_code
_entity_poly.pdbx_strand_id
1 'polypeptide(L)'
;MQPFVTQSSIIFTGQTTYPTGSNLKSLNVVDVNGDGKPDIIVANYGSNNVGVLLNIGNGAFAAQTTYSTGTGPNILVADDVNGDGKPDIIVINYGSINVGVLLNTGNGTFAAQTT
;
A
#
# COMPACT_ATOMS: atom_id res chain seq x y z
N MET A 1 -21.17 -39.98 24.15
CA MET A 1 -20.07 -39.13 24.67
C MET A 1 -19.43 -38.47 23.44
N GLN A 2 -19.72 -37.20 23.18
CA GLN A 2 -19.17 -36.45 22.04
C GLN A 2 -17.97 -35.62 22.56
N PRO A 3 -16.84 -35.57 21.84
CA PRO A 3 -15.66 -34.85 22.30
C PRO A 3 -15.84 -33.35 22.13
N PHE A 4 -15.43 -32.60 23.15
CA PHE A 4 -15.37 -31.14 23.14
C PHE A 4 -14.15 -30.73 22.27
N VAL A 5 -14.38 -30.01 21.18
CA VAL A 5 -13.30 -29.45 20.36
C VAL A 5 -12.98 -28.08 20.94
N THR A 6 -11.73 -27.87 21.39
CA THR A 6 -11.27 -26.57 21.90
C THR A 6 -11.24 -25.56 20.77
N GLN A 7 -12.13 -24.58 20.82
CA GLN A 7 -12.10 -23.42 19.91
C GLN A 7 -10.85 -22.59 20.26
N SER A 8 -9.87 -22.54 19.35
CA SER A 8 -8.73 -21.64 19.46
C SER A 8 -9.22 -20.22 19.25
N SER A 9 -9.47 -19.48 20.32
CA SER A 9 -9.82 -18.06 20.24
C SER A 9 -8.67 -17.28 19.61
N ILE A 10 -8.91 -16.64 18.48
CA ILE A 10 -7.98 -15.65 17.92
C ILE A 10 -8.06 -14.41 18.82
N ILE A 11 -6.98 -14.15 19.56
CA ILE A 11 -6.84 -12.95 20.37
C ILE A 11 -6.08 -11.93 19.54
N PHE A 12 -6.72 -10.80 19.23
CA PHE A 12 -6.02 -9.65 18.66
C PHE A 12 -5.25 -8.95 19.78
N THR A 13 -3.97 -8.70 19.57
CA THR A 13 -3.23 -7.73 20.39
C THR A 13 -3.73 -6.32 20.08
N GLY A 14 -3.43 -5.35 20.95
CA GLY A 14 -3.81 -3.95 20.72
C GLY A 14 -3.36 -3.42 19.35
N GLN A 15 -4.11 -2.45 18.81
CA GLN A 15 -3.80 -1.81 17.54
C GLN A 15 -2.53 -0.94 17.67
N THR A 16 -1.64 -1.06 16.69
CA THR A 16 -0.60 -0.07 16.43
C THR A 16 -1.05 0.82 15.29
N THR A 17 -0.89 2.14 15.43
CA THR A 17 -1.32 3.13 14.43
C THR A 17 -0.10 3.74 13.74
N TYR A 18 -0.14 3.78 12.41
CA TYR A 18 0.87 4.45 11.59
C TYR A 18 0.25 5.70 10.97
N PRO A 19 0.78 6.90 11.28
CA PRO A 19 0.35 8.13 10.63
C PRO A 19 0.59 8.05 9.13
N THR A 20 -0.41 8.52 8.38
CA THR A 20 -0.36 8.60 6.91
C THR A 20 -0.82 9.98 6.46
N GLY A 21 -1.30 10.14 5.22
CA GLY A 21 -1.89 11.39 4.76
C GLY A 21 -3.32 11.60 5.26
N SER A 22 -4.03 12.50 4.59
CA SER A 22 -5.40 12.89 4.94
C SER A 22 -6.45 12.25 4.04
N ASN A 23 -7.62 11.96 4.62
CA ASN A 23 -8.82 11.47 3.93
C ASN A 23 -8.59 10.19 3.10
N LEU A 24 -7.98 9.17 3.69
CA LEU A 24 -7.62 7.92 2.98
C LEU A 24 -8.82 7.29 2.28
N LYS A 25 -8.60 6.77 1.06
CA LYS A 25 -9.67 6.16 0.24
C LYS A 25 -9.50 4.68 -0.04
N SER A 26 -8.26 4.23 -0.24
CA SER A 26 -7.98 2.82 -0.54
C SER A 26 -6.60 2.44 -0.03
N LEU A 27 -6.38 1.13 0.08
CA LEU A 27 -5.07 0.55 0.32
C LEU A 27 -4.83 -0.66 -0.59
N ASN A 28 -3.57 -1.05 -0.75
CA ASN A 28 -3.13 -2.33 -1.34
C ASN A 28 -2.07 -2.95 -0.43
N VAL A 29 -1.92 -4.27 -0.51
CA VAL A 29 -0.93 -5.03 0.27
C VAL A 29 -0.14 -5.91 -0.69
N VAL A 30 1.15 -5.64 -0.84
CA VAL A 30 2.05 -6.34 -1.77
C VAL A 30 3.50 -6.08 -1.35
N ASP A 31 4.41 -7.00 -1.63
CA ASP A 31 5.85 -6.79 -1.41
C ASP A 31 6.40 -5.87 -2.51
N VAL A 32 6.67 -4.60 -2.18
CA VAL A 32 7.17 -3.62 -3.16
C VAL A 32 8.69 -3.49 -3.16
N ASN A 33 9.37 -4.08 -2.18
CA ASN A 33 10.83 -3.98 -2.03
C ASN A 33 11.57 -5.30 -2.27
N GLY A 34 10.84 -6.39 -2.52
CA GLY A 34 11.37 -7.72 -2.84
C GLY A 34 11.95 -8.46 -1.63
N ASP A 35 11.60 -8.08 -0.40
CA ASP A 35 12.14 -8.70 0.82
C ASP A 35 11.32 -9.89 1.33
N GLY A 36 10.25 -10.24 0.61
CA GLY A 36 9.33 -11.33 0.93
C GLY A 36 8.30 -10.97 2.01
N LYS A 37 8.23 -9.73 2.47
CA LYS A 37 7.23 -9.25 3.42
C LYS A 37 6.21 -8.36 2.71
N PRO A 38 4.90 -8.56 2.94
CA PRO A 38 3.89 -7.70 2.36
C PRO A 38 3.97 -6.29 2.96
N ASP A 39 4.15 -5.29 2.12
CA ASP A 39 4.11 -3.87 2.44
C ASP A 39 2.69 -3.31 2.29
N ILE A 40 2.45 -2.09 2.77
CA ILE A 40 1.16 -1.41 2.64
C ILE A 40 1.31 -0.17 1.75
N ILE A 41 0.38 -0.02 0.81
CA ILE A 41 0.27 1.15 -0.05
C ILE A 41 -1.07 1.83 0.24
N VAL A 42 -1.11 3.16 0.40
CA VAL A 42 -2.32 3.92 0.74
C VAL A 42 -2.55 5.09 -0.22
N ALA A 43 -3.81 5.32 -0.61
CA ALA A 43 -4.21 6.51 -1.36
C ALA A 43 -4.62 7.61 -0.40
N ASN A 44 -3.78 8.65 -0.28
CA ASN A 44 -4.04 9.80 0.58
C ASN A 44 -4.78 10.87 -0.24
N TYR A 45 -6.08 10.67 -0.45
CA TYR A 45 -6.92 11.52 -1.30
C TYR A 45 -6.77 13.01 -0.97
N GLY A 46 -6.81 13.38 0.31
CA GLY A 46 -6.73 14.78 0.73
C GLY A 46 -5.32 15.37 0.64
N SER A 47 -4.30 14.53 0.55
CA SER A 47 -2.89 14.94 0.45
C SER A 47 -2.35 14.86 -0.99
N ASN A 48 -3.16 14.42 -1.95
CA ASN A 48 -2.79 14.25 -3.36
C ASN A 48 -1.50 13.43 -3.55
N ASN A 49 -1.34 12.38 -2.76
CA ASN A 49 -0.19 11.48 -2.85
C ASN A 49 -0.57 10.03 -2.55
N VAL A 50 0.31 9.12 -2.96
CA VAL A 50 0.32 7.73 -2.53
C VAL A 50 1.34 7.57 -1.42
N GLY A 51 1.01 6.77 -0.42
CA GLY A 51 1.89 6.39 0.67
C GLY A 51 2.34 4.95 0.58
N VAL A 52 3.60 4.68 0.93
CA VAL A 52 4.15 3.33 1.04
C VAL A 52 4.71 3.15 2.44
N LEU A 53 4.23 2.14 3.15
CA LEU A 53 4.70 1.72 4.47
C LEU A 53 5.36 0.36 4.33
N LEU A 54 6.69 0.34 4.48
CA LEU A 54 7.46 -0.90 4.37
C LEU A 54 7.33 -1.75 5.64
N ASN A 55 7.14 -3.05 5.47
CA ASN A 55 7.04 -4.00 6.55
C ASN A 55 8.42 -4.33 7.13
N ILE A 56 8.64 -3.93 8.37
CA ILE A 56 9.92 -4.16 9.06
C ILE A 56 9.92 -5.46 9.90
N GLY A 57 8.87 -6.28 9.76
CA GLY A 57 8.70 -7.56 10.44
C GLY A 57 7.82 -7.45 11.69
N ASN A 58 7.35 -8.61 12.17
CA ASN A 58 6.56 -8.76 13.39
C ASN A 58 5.29 -7.88 13.43
N GLY A 59 4.69 -7.61 12.27
CA GLY A 59 3.49 -6.76 12.15
C GLY A 59 3.76 -5.26 12.32
N ALA A 60 5.03 -4.85 12.30
CA ALA A 60 5.42 -3.45 12.36
C ALA A 60 5.80 -2.89 10.99
N PHE A 61 5.56 -1.59 10.80
CA PHE A 61 5.85 -0.87 9.57
C PHE A 61 6.78 0.33 9.83
N ALA A 62 7.59 0.68 8.83
CA ALA A 62 8.36 1.91 8.81
C ALA A 62 7.45 3.14 8.64
N ALA A 63 8.00 4.33 8.89
CA ALA A 63 7.32 5.57 8.53
C ALA A 63 7.01 5.62 7.04
N GLN A 64 5.86 6.20 6.69
CA GLN A 64 5.40 6.25 5.31
C GLN A 64 6.36 7.07 4.43
N THR A 65 6.71 6.53 3.27
CA THR A 65 7.29 7.30 2.17
C THR A 65 6.18 7.74 1.22
N THR A 66 6.19 9.00 0.79
CA THR A 66 5.16 9.57 -0.07
C THR A 66 5.62 9.76 -1.51
N TYR A 67 4.72 9.52 -2.44
CA TYR A 67 4.89 9.77 -3.87
C TYR A 67 3.75 10.65 -4.35
N SER A 68 4.08 11.85 -4.82
CA SER A 68 3.10 12.75 -5.42
C SER A 68 2.41 12.09 -6.60
N THR A 69 1.11 12.33 -6.73
CA THR A 69 0.33 11.88 -7.88
C THR A 69 -0.63 12.98 -8.34
N GLY A 70 -1.65 12.63 -9.14
CA GLY A 70 -2.74 13.53 -9.46
C GLY A 70 -3.57 13.91 -8.23
N THR A 71 -4.53 14.79 -8.45
CA THR A 71 -5.44 15.25 -7.40
C THR A 71 -6.50 14.21 -7.08
N GLY A 72 -6.78 14.03 -5.79
CA GLY A 72 -7.77 13.09 -5.29
C GLY A 72 -7.52 11.63 -5.68
N PRO A 73 -6.35 11.04 -5.37
CA PRO A 73 -6.13 9.61 -5.58
C PRO A 73 -7.18 8.81 -4.81
N ASN A 74 -7.86 7.89 -5.49
CA ASN A 74 -9.06 7.23 -4.97
C ASN A 74 -8.96 5.71 -4.88
N ILE A 75 -8.45 5.07 -5.91
CA ILE A 75 -8.31 3.61 -5.99
C ILE A 75 -6.87 3.30 -6.37
N LEU A 76 -6.32 2.26 -5.73
CA LEU A 76 -5.01 1.70 -6.03
C LEU A 76 -5.15 0.27 -6.53
N VAL A 77 -4.26 -0.09 -7.45
CA VAL A 77 -3.94 -1.47 -7.83
C VAL A 77 -2.41 -1.56 -7.86
N ALA A 78 -1.86 -2.70 -7.43
CA ALA A 78 -0.45 -2.99 -7.62
C ALA A 78 -0.28 -4.21 -8.53
N ASP A 79 0.48 -4.04 -9.61
CA ASP A 79 0.79 -5.10 -10.58
C ASP A 79 2.02 -4.72 -11.39
N ASP A 80 2.70 -5.69 -12.01
CA ASP A 80 3.85 -5.44 -12.88
C ASP A 80 3.38 -5.02 -14.28
N VAL A 81 3.22 -3.71 -14.50
CA VAL A 81 2.68 -3.22 -15.77
C VAL A 81 3.75 -3.02 -16.84
N ASN A 82 5.01 -2.94 -16.43
CA ASN A 82 6.15 -2.71 -17.32
C ASN A 82 6.91 -4.00 -17.67
N GLY A 83 6.64 -5.11 -16.97
CA GLY A 83 7.19 -6.44 -17.22
C GLY A 83 8.58 -6.67 -16.62
N ASP A 84 9.00 -5.89 -15.61
CA ASP A 84 10.31 -6.01 -14.98
C ASP A 84 10.34 -6.89 -13.72
N GLY A 85 9.21 -7.51 -13.40
CA GLY A 85 9.05 -8.42 -12.27
C GLY A 85 8.82 -7.71 -10.93
N LYS A 86 8.58 -6.39 -10.91
CA LYS A 86 8.31 -5.63 -9.69
C LYS A 86 6.89 -5.05 -9.76
N PRO A 87 6.12 -5.10 -8.66
CA PRO A 87 4.80 -4.49 -8.66
C PRO A 87 4.91 -2.98 -8.75
N ASP A 88 4.36 -2.41 -9.82
CA ASP A 88 4.12 -0.99 -10.01
C ASP A 88 2.83 -0.56 -9.30
N ILE A 89 2.63 0.75 -9.09
CA ILE A 89 1.37 1.26 -8.53
C ILE A 89 0.56 1.94 -9.63
N ILE A 90 -0.64 1.46 -9.86
CA ILE A 90 -1.66 2.10 -10.70
C ILE A 90 -2.63 2.83 -9.79
N VAL A 91 -2.88 4.10 -10.07
CA VAL A 91 -3.75 4.96 -9.27
C VAL A 91 -4.79 5.66 -10.12
N ILE A 92 -6.06 5.59 -9.70
CA ILE A 92 -7.12 6.43 -10.26
C ILE A 92 -7.12 7.75 -9.49
N ASN A 93 -6.88 8.85 -10.21
CA ASN A 93 -6.95 10.20 -9.66
C ASN A 93 -8.30 10.81 -10.00
N TYR A 94 -9.25 10.73 -9.06
CA TYR A 94 -10.61 11.21 -9.27
C TYR A 94 -10.67 12.71 -9.55
N GLY A 95 -9.86 13.51 -8.84
CA GLY A 95 -9.82 14.96 -9.01
C GLY A 95 -9.16 15.39 -10.33
N SER A 96 -8.15 14.65 -10.80
CA SER A 96 -7.46 14.95 -12.06
C SER A 96 -8.08 14.27 -13.28
N ILE A 97 -9.05 13.37 -13.07
CA ILE A 97 -9.75 12.64 -14.13
C ILE A 97 -8.74 11.88 -15.02
N ASN A 98 -7.80 11.19 -14.39
CA ASN A 98 -6.81 10.37 -15.09
C ASN A 98 -6.41 9.12 -14.28
N VAL A 99 -5.68 8.25 -14.97
CA VAL A 99 -4.95 7.13 -14.35
C VAL A 99 -3.47 7.51 -14.33
N GLY A 100 -2.81 7.25 -13.22
CA GLY A 100 -1.37 7.37 -13.07
C GLY A 100 -0.71 6.03 -12.87
N VAL A 101 0.53 5.91 -13.33
CA VAL A 101 1.40 4.78 -13.01
C VAL A 101 2.66 5.29 -12.31
N LEU A 102 2.98 4.75 -11.14
CA LEU A 102 4.25 4.93 -10.47
C LEU A 102 5.07 3.65 -10.67
N LEU A 103 6.16 3.73 -11.44
CA LEU A 103 7.00 2.58 -11.75
C LEU A 103 7.93 2.26 -10.57
N ASN A 104 7.98 1.00 -10.17
CA ASN A 104 8.80 0.55 -9.06
C ASN A 104 10.26 0.35 -9.51
N THR A 105 11.20 0.89 -8.75
CA THR A 105 12.63 0.76 -9.04
C THR A 105 13.29 -0.44 -8.34
N GLY A 106 12.56 -1.14 -7.47
CA GLY A 106 12.94 -2.46 -6.92
C GLY A 106 13.47 -2.47 -5.50
N ASN A 107 13.42 -1.33 -4.81
CA ASN A 107 13.80 -1.21 -3.39
C ASN A 107 12.69 -0.52 -2.57
N GLY A 108 11.44 -0.63 -3.02
CA GLY A 108 10.31 0.10 -2.45
C GLY A 108 10.29 1.58 -2.80
N THR A 109 11.14 2.04 -3.73
CA THR A 109 11.08 3.40 -4.27
C THR A 109 10.52 3.45 -5.68
N PHE A 110 9.74 4.50 -5.96
CA PHE A 110 8.99 4.64 -7.20
C PHE A 110 9.45 5.87 -7.98
N ALA A 111 9.50 5.74 -9.31
CA ALA A 111 9.72 6.84 -10.22
C ALA A 111 8.52 7.81 -10.22
N ALA A 112 8.74 9.00 -10.76
CA ALA A 112 7.66 9.98 -10.95
C ALA A 112 6.53 9.38 -11.79
N GLN A 113 5.31 9.81 -11.48
CA GLN A 113 4.13 9.35 -12.19
C GLN A 113 4.26 9.59 -13.69
N THR A 114 3.93 8.56 -14.46
CA THR A 114 3.64 8.67 -15.89
C THR A 114 2.12 8.63 -16.11
N THR A 115 1.65 9.33 -17.14
CA THR A 115 0.24 9.43 -17.56
C THR A 115 0.08 8.99 -18.99
#